data_AF-B9TJY3-F1
#
_entry.id   AF-B9TJY3-F1
#
_cell.length_a   1.000
_cell.length_b   1.000
_cell.length_c   1.000
_cell.angle_alpha   90.00
_cell.angle_beta   90.00
_cell.angle_gamma   90.00
#
_symmetry.space_group_name_H-M   'P 1'
#
loop_
_entity.id
_entity.type
_entity.pdbx_description
1 polymer ?
#
loop_
_entity_poly.entity_id
_entity_poly.type
_entity_poly.pdbx_seq_one_letter_code
_entity_poly.pdbx_strand_id
1 'polypeptide(L)'
;MADTFNAALAERGFGLTLYLDLCRPAVLSELVLSAVKDRASRLKRAFPGTQQHEWLGFLSKAMGFPGWNALAAECKKLSNLVPADRTFDPNLDRIPPEFAATLVLVVEPNPESRPSDAFLAEMRMFCEKLAQFSGQPEATLLDKMASWWGVREWAAFMARDPFLAKKPFYGFEVYDQLDEDGSFYEAGQLVISGACEQALEQLQVAVTKLHEAGADPVPLIKEIFEGNAEQQPLLQAGIGLAQIQMERGQVLEALKVLTHLDNQVSALMPKNFKGELHYLVPENNWYLLARYLLMKAYLQNADIPAAVKVCRRNVQLDKRSDFWNAAWLPMLLLMQGNANAAMLAIRKNIDLDACNAAEYHLPYIVAAL
;
A
#
# COMPACT_ATOMS: atom_id res chain seq x y z
N MET A 1 21.20 16.46 8.11
CA MET A 1 21.93 15.28 8.67
C MET A 1 20.95 14.25 9.24
N ALA A 2 19.94 14.67 10.01
CA ALA A 2 18.73 13.88 10.32
C ALA A 2 17.97 13.40 9.07
N ASP A 3 18.14 14.10 7.94
CA ASP A 3 17.57 13.74 6.63
C ASP A 3 18.01 12.36 6.13
N THR A 4 19.16 11.84 6.56
CA THR A 4 19.69 10.58 6.02
C THR A 4 18.97 9.35 6.54
N PHE A 5 18.60 9.28 7.83
CA PHE A 5 17.87 8.13 8.37
C PHE A 5 16.41 8.13 7.89
N ASN A 6 15.76 9.30 7.89
CA ASN A 6 14.40 9.47 7.38
C ASN A 6 14.29 9.23 5.87
N ALA A 7 15.18 9.81 5.06
CA ALA A 7 15.23 9.54 3.62
C ALA A 7 15.50 8.06 3.38
N ALA A 8 16.42 7.45 4.13
CA ALA A 8 16.71 6.04 3.94
C ALA A 8 15.60 5.12 4.49
N LEU A 9 14.72 5.56 5.39
CA LEU A 9 13.51 4.82 5.74
C LEU A 9 12.43 4.96 4.66
N ALA A 10 12.24 6.16 4.13
CA ALA A 10 11.27 6.46 3.08
C ALA A 10 11.64 5.82 1.72
N GLU A 11 12.91 5.92 1.30
CA GLU A 11 13.45 5.34 0.05
C GLU A 11 13.45 3.79 0.06
N ARG A 12 13.36 3.19 1.24
CA ARG A 12 13.33 1.72 1.40
C ARG A 12 11.92 1.15 1.51
N GLY A 13 10.87 1.98 1.45
CA GLY A 13 9.48 1.54 1.30
C GLY A 13 8.92 0.79 2.52
N PHE A 14 9.18 1.27 3.73
CA PHE A 14 8.73 0.59 4.95
C PHE A 14 7.26 0.80 5.26
N GLY A 15 6.58 -0.29 5.66
CA GLY A 15 5.26 -0.23 6.24
C GLY A 15 5.27 0.56 7.56
N LEU A 16 4.18 1.30 7.81
CA LEU A 16 4.04 2.22 8.94
C LEU A 16 4.37 1.57 10.29
N THR A 17 4.02 0.29 10.49
CA THR A 17 4.31 -0.45 11.73
C THR A 17 5.81 -0.63 11.98
N LEU A 18 6.57 -1.04 10.95
CA LEU A 18 8.02 -1.19 11.07
C LEU A 18 8.68 0.18 11.29
N TYR A 19 8.19 1.21 10.62
CA TYR A 19 8.64 2.59 10.86
C TYR A 19 8.43 3.00 12.33
N LEU A 20 7.24 2.79 12.88
CA LEU A 20 6.91 3.14 14.26
C LEU A 20 7.77 2.37 15.29
N ASP A 21 8.09 1.10 15.01
CA ASP A 21 8.96 0.29 15.84
C ASP A 21 10.44 0.71 15.73
N LEU A 22 10.91 1.06 14.54
CA LEU A 22 12.27 1.58 14.32
C LEU A 22 12.46 2.98 14.96
N CYS A 23 11.39 3.74 15.14
CA CYS A 23 11.37 5.01 15.88
C CYS A 23 11.49 4.82 17.41
N ARG A 24 11.48 3.58 17.93
CA ARG A 24 11.67 3.30 19.36
C ARG A 24 13.09 2.78 19.62
N PRO A 25 13.98 3.56 20.27
CA PRO A 25 15.40 3.19 20.46
C PRO A 25 15.62 1.81 21.10
N ALA A 26 14.80 1.44 22.09
CA ALA A 26 14.88 0.14 22.74
C ALA A 26 14.49 -1.02 21.79
N VAL A 27 13.43 -0.85 21.01
CA VAL A 27 12.98 -1.84 20.03
C VAL A 27 14.01 -1.99 18.91
N LEU A 28 14.52 -0.87 18.37
CA LEU A 28 15.59 -0.90 17.36
C LEU A 28 16.84 -1.63 17.88
N SER A 29 17.28 -1.36 19.12
CA SER A 29 18.39 -2.05 19.74
C SER A 29 18.18 -3.57 19.77
N GLU A 30 17.01 -4.03 20.22
CA GLU A 30 16.68 -5.45 20.27
C GLU A 30 16.64 -6.08 18.88
N LEU A 31 16.01 -5.41 17.90
CA LEU A 31 15.93 -5.86 16.53
C LEU A 31 17.32 -6.03 15.90
N VAL A 32 18.21 -5.03 16.05
CA VAL A 32 19.59 -5.09 15.52
C VAL A 32 20.36 -6.25 16.15
N LEU A 33 20.35 -6.37 17.47
CA LEU A 33 21.08 -7.44 18.16
C LEU A 33 20.55 -8.83 17.81
N SER A 34 19.22 -8.98 17.68
CA SER A 34 18.57 -10.22 17.27
C SER A 34 18.95 -10.59 15.84
N ALA A 35 18.81 -9.65 14.90
CA ALA A 35 19.14 -9.84 13.49
C ALA A 35 20.59 -10.27 13.30
N VAL A 36 21.56 -9.56 13.90
CA VAL A 36 22.98 -9.89 13.78
C VAL A 36 23.30 -11.30 14.32
N LYS A 37 22.69 -11.68 15.46
CA LYS A 37 22.87 -13.02 16.03
C LYS A 37 22.28 -14.12 15.14
N ASP A 38 21.06 -13.92 14.63
CA ASP A 38 20.41 -14.85 13.71
C ASP A 38 21.24 -15.00 12.43
N ARG A 39 21.62 -13.89 11.79
CA ARG A 39 22.41 -13.89 10.56
C ARG A 39 23.78 -14.53 10.75
N ALA A 40 24.48 -14.27 11.87
CA ALA A 40 25.74 -14.93 12.20
C ALA A 40 25.56 -16.46 12.36
N SER A 41 24.46 -16.91 12.98
CA SER A 41 24.13 -18.33 13.11
C SER A 41 23.90 -18.98 11.75
N ARG A 42 23.20 -18.30 10.84
CA ARG A 42 22.97 -18.77 9.46
C ARG A 42 24.25 -18.82 8.64
N LEU A 43 25.10 -17.80 8.74
CA LEU A 43 26.40 -17.76 8.03
C LEU A 43 27.35 -18.85 8.53
N LYS A 44 27.42 -19.10 9.85
CA LYS A 44 28.18 -20.24 10.40
C LYS A 44 27.77 -21.58 9.76
N ARG A 45 26.48 -21.80 9.53
CA ARG A 45 26.00 -23.03 8.88
C ARG A 45 26.34 -23.06 7.39
N ALA A 46 26.30 -21.92 6.73
CA ALA A 46 26.56 -21.80 5.29
C ALA A 46 28.06 -21.90 4.94
N PHE A 47 28.95 -21.50 5.87
CA PHE A 47 30.40 -21.47 5.68
C PHE A 47 31.11 -22.26 6.79
N PRO A 48 31.18 -23.61 6.66
CA PRO A 48 31.89 -24.45 7.61
C PRO A 48 33.37 -24.05 7.66
N GLY A 49 33.88 -23.76 8.86
CA GLY A 49 35.27 -23.30 9.07
C GLY A 49 35.36 -21.96 9.78
N THR A 50 34.30 -21.15 9.76
CA THR A 50 34.23 -19.88 10.51
C THR A 50 33.26 -20.00 11.68
N GLN A 51 33.71 -19.62 12.87
CA GLN A 51 32.91 -19.68 14.09
C GLN A 51 31.89 -18.54 14.16
N GLN A 52 30.83 -18.74 14.93
CA GLN A 52 29.75 -17.74 15.06
C GLN A 52 30.27 -16.40 15.61
N HIS A 53 31.21 -16.43 16.56
CA HIS A 53 31.77 -15.22 17.16
C HIS A 53 32.60 -14.40 16.16
N GLU A 54 33.23 -15.05 15.19
CA GLU A 54 33.94 -14.38 14.09
C GLU A 54 32.93 -13.71 13.16
N TRP A 55 31.85 -14.42 12.80
CA TRP A 55 30.75 -13.84 12.01
C TRP A 55 30.09 -12.64 12.68
N LEU A 56 29.89 -12.66 14.01
CA LEU A 56 29.42 -11.49 14.74
C LEU A 56 30.39 -10.31 14.55
N GLY A 57 31.70 -10.56 14.62
CA GLY A 57 32.73 -9.55 14.38
C GLY A 57 32.71 -9.00 12.94
N PHE A 58 32.61 -9.88 11.94
CA PHE A 58 32.60 -9.49 10.52
C PHE A 58 31.34 -8.69 10.16
N LEU A 59 30.16 -9.12 10.63
CA LEU A 59 28.91 -8.39 10.41
C LEU A 59 28.96 -7.00 11.04
N SER A 60 29.42 -6.88 12.29
CA SER A 60 29.57 -5.57 12.94
C SER A 60 30.52 -4.64 12.18
N LYS A 61 31.66 -5.17 11.70
CA LYS A 61 32.60 -4.40 10.87
C LYS A 61 32.01 -3.97 9.53
N ALA A 62 31.27 -4.84 8.86
CA ALA A 62 30.59 -4.51 7.61
C ALA A 62 29.55 -3.38 7.78
N MET A 63 28.90 -3.30 8.95
CA MET A 63 28.00 -2.21 9.33
C MET A 63 28.72 -0.93 9.82
N GLY A 64 30.06 -0.91 9.86
CA GLY A 64 30.85 0.26 10.25
C GLY A 64 31.26 0.31 11.73
N PHE A 65 30.99 -0.73 12.51
CA PHE A 65 31.40 -0.80 13.91
C PHE A 65 32.76 -1.52 14.06
N PRO A 66 33.63 -1.13 15.01
CA PRO A 66 34.93 -1.80 15.19
C PRO A 66 34.85 -3.32 15.43
N GLY A 67 33.73 -3.79 15.99
CA GLY A 67 33.44 -5.21 16.21
C GLY A 67 32.16 -5.41 17.03
N TRP A 68 31.84 -6.68 17.29
CA TRP A 68 30.60 -7.08 17.98
C TRP A 68 30.39 -6.39 19.33
N ASN A 69 31.42 -6.32 20.16
CA ASN A 69 31.31 -5.71 21.48
C ASN A 69 31.03 -4.20 21.41
N ALA A 70 31.58 -3.51 20.39
CA ALA A 70 31.33 -2.10 20.17
C ALA A 70 29.88 -1.86 19.74
N LEU A 71 29.39 -2.64 18.76
CA LEU A 71 27.99 -2.61 18.36
C LEU A 71 27.05 -2.90 19.54
N ALA A 72 27.32 -3.96 20.31
CA ALA A 72 26.51 -4.32 21.46
C ALA A 72 26.49 -3.25 22.56
N ALA A 73 27.62 -2.56 22.77
CA ALA A 73 27.69 -1.42 23.68
C ALA A 73 26.87 -0.22 23.18
N GLU A 74 26.92 0.09 21.88
CA GLU A 74 26.09 1.16 21.29
C GLU A 74 24.60 0.82 21.34
N CYS A 75 24.20 -0.42 21.03
CA CYS A 75 22.82 -0.88 21.20
C CYS A 75 22.35 -0.72 22.67
N LYS A 76 23.21 -1.07 23.64
CA LYS A 76 22.89 -0.89 25.07
C LYS A 76 22.75 0.59 25.45
N LYS A 77 23.55 1.49 24.87
CA LYS A 77 23.37 2.93 25.07
C LYS A 77 22.04 3.38 24.48
N LEU A 78 21.73 2.95 23.26
CA LEU A 78 20.49 3.25 22.54
C LEU A 78 19.26 2.80 23.33
N SER A 79 19.27 1.59 23.90
CA SER A 79 18.18 1.09 24.74
C SER A 79 17.97 1.90 26.02
N ASN A 80 19.04 2.52 26.54
CA ASN A 80 19.00 3.34 27.76
C ASN A 80 18.62 4.80 27.52
N LEU A 81 18.39 5.24 26.26
CA LEU A 81 17.99 6.61 25.93
C LEU A 81 16.52 6.92 26.29
N VAL A 82 15.75 5.94 26.75
CA VAL A 82 14.31 6.06 27.02
C VAL A 82 14.07 6.35 28.52
N PRO A 83 13.49 7.51 28.90
CA PRO A 83 12.84 7.66 30.20
C PRO A 83 11.56 6.81 30.24
N ALA A 84 11.23 6.25 31.40
CA ALA A 84 10.16 5.26 31.58
C ALA A 84 8.73 5.73 31.18
N ASP A 85 8.55 6.97 30.75
CA ASP A 85 7.25 7.64 30.55
C ASP A 85 6.97 8.12 29.10
N ARG A 86 7.87 7.93 28.13
CA ARG A 86 7.64 8.34 26.72
C ARG A 86 7.80 7.18 25.74
N THR A 87 6.67 6.70 25.22
CA THR A 87 6.52 5.51 24.37
C THR A 87 6.65 5.76 22.86
N PHE A 88 6.83 7.01 22.43
CA PHE A 88 6.98 7.40 21.04
C PHE A 88 7.65 8.78 20.95
N ASP A 89 8.81 8.88 20.30
CA ASP A 89 9.42 10.16 19.94
C ASP A 89 9.61 10.16 18.42
N PRO A 90 8.82 10.94 17.66
CA PRO A 90 9.00 11.05 16.21
C PRO A 90 10.31 11.76 15.83
N ASN A 91 11.02 12.37 16.79
CA ASN A 91 12.35 12.93 16.56
C ASN A 91 13.43 11.84 16.55
N LEU A 92 13.68 11.33 15.35
CA LEU A 92 14.75 10.40 15.01
C LEU A 92 16.17 10.95 15.18
N ASP A 93 16.32 12.23 15.55
CA ASP A 93 17.59 12.89 15.88
C ASP A 93 18.40 12.18 16.98
N ARG A 94 17.75 11.34 17.78
CA ARG A 94 18.38 10.55 18.85
C ARG A 94 18.99 9.25 18.36
N ILE A 95 18.66 8.78 17.15
CA ILE A 95 19.24 7.58 16.57
C ILE A 95 20.57 7.99 15.92
N PRO A 96 21.72 7.48 16.40
CA PRO A 96 23.00 7.83 15.81
C PRO A 96 23.03 7.42 14.33
N PRO A 97 23.53 8.27 13.42
CA PRO A 97 23.51 8.02 11.97
C PRO A 97 24.23 6.73 11.57
N GLU A 98 25.21 6.28 12.36
CA GLU A 98 25.87 4.98 12.19
C GLU A 98 24.93 3.77 12.24
N PHE A 99 23.76 3.89 12.87
CA PHE A 99 22.74 2.82 12.87
C PHE A 99 22.04 2.67 11.53
N ALA A 100 22.11 3.65 10.62
CA ALA A 100 21.52 3.53 9.28
C ALA A 100 22.04 2.30 8.53
N ALA A 101 23.34 2.02 8.64
CA ALA A 101 23.96 0.86 8.00
C ALA A 101 23.50 -0.49 8.59
N THR A 102 22.93 -0.51 9.81
CA THR A 102 22.42 -1.73 10.44
C THR A 102 21.05 -2.15 9.90
N LEU A 103 20.32 -1.21 9.29
CA LEU A 103 18.99 -1.46 8.75
C LEU A 103 18.99 -2.54 7.68
N VAL A 104 20.10 -2.69 6.94
CA VAL A 104 20.25 -3.71 5.89
C VAL A 104 20.02 -5.15 6.40
N LEU A 105 20.25 -5.41 7.70
CA LEU A 105 20.03 -6.72 8.32
C LEU A 105 18.70 -6.84 9.05
N VAL A 106 18.13 -5.72 9.49
CA VAL A 106 16.87 -5.64 10.25
C VAL A 106 15.67 -5.65 9.31
N VAL A 107 15.83 -5.01 8.15
CA VAL A 107 14.79 -4.86 7.15
C VAL A 107 14.60 -6.18 6.41
N GLU A 108 13.36 -6.67 6.44
CA GLU A 108 12.98 -7.85 5.68
C GLU A 108 12.26 -7.42 4.39
N PRO A 109 12.90 -7.52 3.22
CA PRO A 109 12.27 -7.27 1.94
C PRO A 109 11.06 -8.19 1.74
N ASN A 110 10.01 -7.66 1.12
CA ASN A 110 8.81 -8.43 0.81
C ASN A 110 9.18 -9.67 -0.03
N PRO A 111 8.76 -10.89 0.38
CA PRO A 111 9.09 -12.13 -0.33
C PRO A 111 8.54 -12.19 -1.77
N GLU A 112 7.52 -11.40 -2.09
CA GLU A 112 6.79 -11.46 -3.37
C GLU A 112 7.02 -10.22 -4.25
N SER A 113 7.76 -9.23 -3.75
CA SER A 113 8.09 -8.01 -4.49
C SER A 113 9.58 -7.93 -4.77
N ARG A 114 9.95 -7.22 -5.83
CA ARG A 114 11.33 -6.83 -6.06
C ARG A 114 11.77 -5.84 -4.96
N PRO A 115 12.95 -6.00 -4.36
CA PRO A 115 13.48 -4.99 -3.46
C PRO A 115 13.79 -3.68 -4.21
N SER A 116 13.70 -2.54 -3.53
CA SER A 116 14.05 -1.25 -4.15
C SER A 116 15.52 -1.22 -4.59
N ASP A 117 15.82 -0.44 -5.64
CA ASP A 117 17.19 -0.33 -6.14
C ASP A 117 18.15 0.23 -5.08
N ALA A 118 17.65 1.10 -4.19
CA ALA A 118 18.38 1.59 -3.02
C ALA A 118 18.76 0.44 -2.06
N PHE A 119 17.81 -0.43 -1.71
CA PHE A 119 18.09 -1.61 -0.87
C PHE A 119 19.09 -2.55 -1.55
N LEU A 120 18.94 -2.79 -2.86
CA LEU A 120 19.86 -3.65 -3.62
C LEU A 120 21.29 -3.08 -3.63
N ALA A 121 21.45 -1.77 -3.79
CA ALA A 121 22.74 -1.10 -3.76
C ALA A 121 23.39 -1.21 -2.37
N GLU A 122 22.63 -0.95 -1.31
CA GLU A 122 23.11 -1.07 0.06
C GLU A 122 23.50 -2.49 0.43
N MET A 123 22.72 -3.49 0.02
CA MET A 123 23.07 -4.89 0.22
C MET A 123 24.36 -5.26 -0.50
N ARG A 124 24.57 -4.80 -1.74
CA ARG A 124 25.84 -5.02 -2.44
C ARG A 124 27.01 -4.41 -1.70
N MET A 125 26.90 -3.14 -1.29
CA MET A 125 27.94 -2.47 -0.50
C MET A 125 28.22 -3.19 0.82
N PHE A 126 27.18 -3.69 1.49
CA PHE A 126 27.31 -4.45 2.71
C PHE A 126 28.03 -5.80 2.47
N CYS A 127 27.64 -6.54 1.43
CA CYS A 127 28.27 -7.79 1.04
C CYS A 127 29.72 -7.62 0.59
N GLU A 128 30.05 -6.53 -0.10
CA GLU A 128 31.41 -6.18 -0.48
C GLU A 128 32.29 -6.00 0.78
N LYS A 129 31.85 -5.21 1.76
CA LYS A 129 32.56 -5.05 3.03
C LYS A 129 32.65 -6.37 3.80
N LEU A 130 31.58 -7.15 3.82
CA LEU A 130 31.56 -8.44 4.49
C LEU A 130 32.55 -9.42 3.83
N ALA A 131 32.66 -9.40 2.51
CA ALA A 131 33.64 -10.18 1.75
C ALA A 131 35.07 -9.78 2.14
N GLN A 132 35.35 -8.47 2.23
CA GLN A 132 36.66 -7.96 2.67
C GLN A 132 37.05 -8.46 4.08
N PHE A 133 36.11 -8.50 5.02
CA PHE A 133 36.41 -8.93 6.39
C PHE A 133 36.43 -10.44 6.60
N SER A 134 35.57 -11.19 5.88
CA SER A 134 35.42 -12.63 6.06
C SER A 134 36.27 -13.47 5.11
N GLY A 135 36.81 -12.86 4.04
CA GLY A 135 37.52 -13.56 2.97
C GLY A 135 36.62 -14.42 2.07
N GLN A 136 35.29 -14.36 2.24
CA GLN A 136 34.34 -15.09 1.39
C GLN A 136 34.03 -14.31 0.11
N PRO A 137 33.76 -14.98 -1.03
CA PRO A 137 33.37 -14.30 -2.25
C PRO A 137 32.04 -13.54 -2.09
N GLU A 138 31.99 -12.30 -2.58
CA GLU A 138 30.79 -11.44 -2.52
C GLU A 138 29.56 -12.12 -3.13
N ALA A 139 29.69 -12.72 -4.31
CA ALA A 139 28.59 -13.41 -4.99
C ALA A 139 27.98 -14.52 -4.11
N THR A 140 28.82 -15.32 -3.46
CA THR A 140 28.36 -16.37 -2.54
C THR A 140 27.64 -15.79 -1.33
N LEU A 141 28.14 -14.67 -0.78
CA LEU A 141 27.47 -13.98 0.33
C LEU A 141 26.09 -13.46 -0.11
N LEU A 142 25.99 -12.83 -1.29
CA LEU A 142 24.72 -12.35 -1.84
C LEU A 142 23.70 -13.49 -2.02
N ASP A 143 24.11 -14.65 -2.53
CA ASP A 143 23.23 -15.82 -2.64
C ASP A 143 22.78 -16.33 -1.27
N LYS A 144 23.66 -16.31 -0.26
CA LYS A 144 23.26 -16.68 1.12
C LYS A 144 22.28 -15.69 1.72
N MET A 145 22.44 -14.39 1.47
CA MET A 145 21.49 -13.36 1.91
C MET A 145 20.14 -13.58 1.23
N ALA A 146 20.13 -13.76 -0.09
CA ALA A 146 18.94 -14.08 -0.89
C ALA A 146 18.16 -15.28 -0.31
N SER A 147 18.88 -16.30 0.14
CA SER A 147 18.30 -17.52 0.73
C SER A 147 17.52 -17.26 2.02
N TRP A 148 17.82 -16.21 2.76
CA TRP A 148 17.06 -15.83 3.95
C TRP A 148 15.66 -15.32 3.61
N TRP A 149 15.48 -14.83 2.39
CA TRP A 149 14.21 -14.33 1.88
C TRP A 149 13.53 -15.32 0.93
N GLY A 150 13.95 -16.58 0.90
CA GLY A 150 13.23 -17.66 0.23
C GLY A 150 13.66 -17.96 -1.21
N VAL A 151 14.75 -17.37 -1.71
CA VAL A 151 15.28 -17.63 -3.06
C VAL A 151 16.76 -17.99 -3.01
N ARG A 152 17.20 -18.96 -3.82
CA ARG A 152 18.58 -19.49 -3.70
C ARG A 152 19.66 -18.57 -4.25
N GLU A 153 19.31 -17.78 -5.25
CA GLU A 153 20.26 -16.98 -6.02
C GLU A 153 19.87 -15.50 -5.95
N TRP A 154 20.88 -14.64 -5.85
CA TRP A 154 20.69 -13.19 -5.85
C TRP A 154 20.03 -12.68 -7.13
N ALA A 155 20.33 -13.31 -8.28
CA ALA A 155 19.68 -12.99 -9.54
C ALA A 155 18.16 -13.20 -9.48
N ALA A 156 17.71 -14.33 -8.90
CA ALA A 156 16.29 -14.62 -8.71
C ALA A 156 15.62 -13.67 -7.71
N PHE A 157 16.36 -13.21 -6.69
CA PHE A 157 15.90 -12.20 -5.74
C PHE A 157 15.66 -10.83 -6.42
N MET A 158 16.56 -10.41 -7.30
CA MET A 158 16.41 -9.18 -8.08
C MET A 158 15.34 -9.27 -9.17
N ALA A 159 15.09 -10.48 -9.69
CA ALA A 159 14.13 -10.73 -10.76
C ALA A 159 12.71 -11.01 -10.26
N ARG A 160 12.42 -10.77 -8.97
CA ARG A 160 11.04 -10.86 -8.46
C ARG A 160 10.16 -9.89 -9.23
N ASP A 161 8.93 -10.32 -9.46
CA ASP A 161 7.93 -9.56 -10.18
C ASP A 161 6.66 -9.52 -9.32
N PRO A 162 6.18 -8.33 -8.93
CA PRO A 162 4.97 -8.21 -8.13
C PRO A 162 3.73 -8.80 -8.84
N PHE A 163 3.72 -8.87 -10.18
CA PHE A 163 2.64 -9.51 -10.95
C PHE A 163 2.65 -11.05 -10.86
N LEU A 164 3.68 -11.64 -10.25
CA LEU A 164 3.78 -13.08 -9.98
C LEU A 164 3.57 -13.40 -8.49
N ALA A 165 3.09 -12.45 -7.69
CA ALA A 165 2.86 -12.63 -6.26
C ALA A 165 1.79 -13.71 -5.98
N LYS A 166 1.93 -14.53 -4.94
CA LYS A 166 0.91 -15.56 -4.65
C LYS A 166 -0.17 -15.06 -3.72
N LYS A 167 0.12 -14.04 -2.93
CA LYS A 167 -0.88 -13.38 -2.08
C LYS A 167 -1.74 -12.42 -2.92
N PRO A 168 -3.02 -12.26 -2.55
CA PRO A 168 -3.87 -11.27 -3.20
C PRO A 168 -3.30 -9.85 -3.04
N PHE A 169 -3.57 -9.00 -4.03
CA PHE A 169 -3.20 -7.59 -3.98
C PHE A 169 -3.99 -6.79 -2.95
N TYR A 170 -5.25 -7.17 -2.74
CA TYR A 170 -6.16 -6.44 -1.86
C TYR A 170 -6.71 -7.35 -0.75
N GLY A 171 -6.81 -6.79 0.44
CA GLY A 171 -7.54 -7.33 1.59
C GLY A 171 -8.53 -6.29 2.12
N PHE A 172 -9.34 -6.69 3.10
CA PHE A 172 -10.29 -5.80 3.75
C PHE A 172 -10.26 -6.01 5.27
N GLU A 173 -10.14 -4.91 6.00
CA GLU A 173 -10.16 -4.90 7.46
C GLU A 173 -11.38 -4.12 7.96
N VAL A 174 -11.93 -4.58 9.08
CA VAL A 174 -13.06 -3.94 9.76
C VAL A 174 -12.64 -3.59 11.18
N TYR A 175 -12.99 -2.39 11.62
CA TYR A 175 -12.71 -1.90 12.97
C TYR A 175 -13.81 -0.94 13.43
N ASP A 176 -13.89 -0.74 14.74
CA ASP A 176 -14.80 0.22 15.33
C ASP A 176 -14.17 1.62 15.32
N GLN A 177 -14.89 2.60 14.78
CA GLN A 177 -14.48 4.00 14.78
C GLN A 177 -15.42 4.82 15.66
N LEU A 178 -14.86 5.76 16.43
CA LEU A 178 -15.63 6.68 17.26
C LEU A 178 -16.13 7.84 16.40
N ASP A 179 -17.42 8.13 16.50
CA ASP A 179 -18.08 9.27 15.88
C ASP A 179 -18.00 10.52 16.78
N GLU A 180 -18.38 11.69 16.24
CA GLU A 180 -18.32 12.97 16.95
C GLU A 180 -19.26 13.02 18.17
N ASP A 181 -20.36 12.25 18.14
CA ASP A 181 -21.31 12.11 19.25
C ASP A 181 -20.87 11.08 20.30
N GLY A 182 -19.70 10.47 20.13
CA GLY A 182 -19.15 9.45 21.02
C GLY A 182 -19.73 8.05 20.81
N SER A 183 -20.57 7.84 19.78
CA SER A 183 -21.01 6.51 19.37
C SER A 183 -19.93 5.79 18.55
N PHE A 184 -19.97 4.46 18.54
CA PHE A 184 -19.10 3.65 17.68
C PHE A 184 -19.85 3.23 16.43
N TYR A 185 -19.21 3.33 15.27
CA TYR A 185 -19.68 2.77 14.02
C TYR A 185 -18.63 1.83 13.40
N GLU A 186 -19.11 0.87 12.62
CA GLU A 186 -18.26 -0.06 11.89
C GLU A 186 -17.62 0.68 10.71
N ALA A 187 -16.29 0.75 10.69
CA ALA A 187 -15.50 1.29 9.60
C ALA A 187 -14.73 0.17 8.90
N GLY A 188 -14.56 0.31 7.60
CA GLY A 188 -13.86 -0.64 6.75
C GLY A 188 -12.75 0.02 5.94
N GLN A 189 -11.66 -0.71 5.74
CA GLN A 189 -10.56 -0.26 4.89
C GLN A 189 -10.06 -1.36 3.97
N LEU A 190 -9.80 -0.99 2.72
CA LEU A 190 -8.97 -1.78 1.84
C LEU A 190 -7.51 -1.70 2.29
N VAL A 191 -6.87 -2.86 2.34
CA VAL A 191 -5.44 -2.97 2.64
C VAL A 191 -4.75 -3.55 1.42
N ILE A 192 -3.64 -2.95 1.03
CA ILE A 192 -2.84 -3.42 -0.11
C ILE A 192 -1.65 -4.23 0.37
N SER A 193 -1.29 -5.27 -0.39
CA SER A 193 -0.03 -5.97 -0.17
C SER A 193 1.13 -5.17 -0.76
N GLY A 194 2.36 -5.38 -0.26
CA GLY A 194 3.53 -4.72 -0.86
C GLY A 194 3.83 -5.18 -2.31
N ALA A 195 3.20 -6.25 -2.79
CA ALA A 195 3.22 -6.58 -4.22
C ALA A 195 2.31 -5.63 -5.00
N CYS A 196 1.11 -5.34 -4.48
CA CYS A 196 0.22 -4.35 -5.06
C CYS A 196 0.88 -2.96 -5.11
N GLU A 197 1.49 -2.49 -4.02
CA GLU A 197 2.19 -1.19 -4.00
C GLU A 197 3.22 -1.06 -5.14
N GLN A 198 4.08 -2.08 -5.29
CA GLN A 198 5.09 -2.06 -6.33
C GLN A 198 4.48 -2.20 -7.74
N ALA A 199 3.45 -3.03 -7.90
CA ALA A 199 2.76 -3.18 -9.18
C ALA A 199 2.12 -1.86 -9.64
N LEU A 200 1.60 -1.06 -8.70
CA LEU A 200 1.07 0.28 -8.96
C LEU A 200 2.17 1.26 -9.38
N GLU A 201 3.32 1.25 -8.71
CA GLU A 201 4.47 2.07 -9.10
C GLU A 201 4.95 1.70 -10.51
N GLN A 202 5.09 0.40 -10.81
CA GLN A 202 5.48 -0.07 -12.14
C GLN A 202 4.48 0.34 -13.22
N LEU A 203 3.18 0.22 -12.94
CA LEU A 203 2.11 0.68 -13.83
C LEU A 203 2.25 2.20 -14.10
N GLN A 204 2.41 3.01 -13.05
CA GLN A 204 2.53 4.46 -13.18
C GLN A 204 3.76 4.87 -14.00
N VAL A 205 4.91 4.25 -13.75
CA VAL A 205 6.14 4.51 -14.51
C VAL A 205 5.96 4.13 -15.98
N ALA A 206 5.36 2.97 -16.25
CA ALA A 206 5.17 2.49 -17.62
C ALA A 206 4.17 3.36 -18.40
N VAL A 207 3.05 3.74 -17.78
CA VAL A 207 2.05 4.64 -18.40
C VAL A 207 2.64 6.03 -18.64
N THR A 208 3.39 6.59 -17.69
CA THR A 208 4.07 7.88 -17.86
C THR A 208 5.02 7.86 -19.07
N LYS A 209 5.85 6.81 -19.20
CA LYS A 209 6.76 6.65 -20.35
C LYS A 209 6.02 6.56 -21.68
N LEU A 210 4.89 5.84 -21.73
CA LEU A 210 4.06 5.78 -22.93
C LEU A 210 3.46 7.13 -23.27
N HIS A 211 2.97 7.86 -22.27
CA HIS A 211 2.45 9.21 -22.45
C HIS A 211 3.51 10.19 -22.99
N GLU A 212 4.71 10.18 -22.41
CA GLU A 212 5.86 10.99 -22.88
C GLU A 212 6.27 10.64 -24.31
N ALA A 213 6.13 9.37 -24.70
CA ALA A 213 6.38 8.90 -26.06
C ALA A 213 5.20 9.16 -27.04
N GLY A 214 4.07 9.69 -26.56
CA GLY A 214 2.85 9.87 -27.36
C GLY A 214 2.18 8.57 -27.79
N ALA A 215 2.43 7.47 -27.07
CA ALA A 215 1.86 6.15 -27.36
C ALA A 215 0.54 5.92 -26.60
N ASP A 216 -0.34 5.09 -27.17
CA ASP A 216 -1.59 4.69 -26.51
C ASP A 216 -1.29 3.71 -25.35
N PRO A 217 -1.63 4.05 -24.09
CA PRO A 217 -1.35 3.17 -22.95
C PRO A 217 -2.34 2.00 -22.83
N VAL A 218 -3.44 1.99 -23.58
CA VAL A 218 -4.51 0.98 -23.45
C VAL A 218 -4.02 -0.46 -23.59
N PRO A 219 -3.17 -0.84 -24.57
CA PRO A 219 -2.71 -2.22 -24.70
C PRO A 219 -1.98 -2.72 -23.44
N LEU A 220 -1.11 -1.91 -22.87
CA LEU A 220 -0.37 -2.23 -21.65
C LEU A 220 -1.30 -2.33 -20.44
N ILE A 221 -2.17 -1.34 -20.25
CA ILE A 221 -3.11 -1.33 -19.11
C ILE A 221 -4.02 -2.56 -19.18
N LYS A 222 -4.47 -2.91 -20.39
CA LYS A 222 -5.30 -4.09 -20.62
C LYS A 222 -4.54 -5.38 -20.33
N GLU A 223 -3.30 -5.52 -20.80
CA GLU A 223 -2.45 -6.67 -20.51
C GLU A 223 -2.25 -6.86 -19.00
N ILE A 224 -1.95 -5.78 -18.29
CA ILE A 224 -1.78 -5.82 -16.82
C ILE A 224 -3.10 -6.18 -16.14
N PHE A 225 -4.23 -5.60 -16.55
CA PHE A 225 -5.53 -5.89 -15.97
C PHE A 225 -5.94 -7.34 -16.20
N GLU A 226 -5.82 -7.84 -17.43
CA GLU A 226 -6.25 -9.21 -17.79
C GLU A 226 -5.25 -10.27 -17.29
N GLY A 227 -3.95 -9.97 -17.30
CA GLY A 227 -2.88 -10.88 -16.88
C GLY A 227 -2.89 -11.23 -15.39
N ASN A 228 -3.53 -10.40 -14.56
CA ASN A 228 -3.63 -10.60 -13.10
C ASN A 228 -5.02 -11.09 -12.64
N ALA A 229 -5.88 -11.53 -13.57
CA ALA A 229 -7.26 -11.91 -13.26
C ALA A 229 -7.37 -13.03 -12.20
N GLU A 230 -6.42 -13.97 -12.16
CA GLU A 230 -6.41 -15.07 -11.18
C GLU A 230 -6.06 -14.62 -9.75
N GLN A 231 -5.25 -13.57 -9.58
CA GLN A 231 -4.79 -13.08 -8.27
C GLN A 231 -5.63 -11.91 -7.73
N GLN A 232 -6.42 -11.28 -8.61
CA GLN A 232 -7.10 -9.98 -8.52
C GLN A 232 -6.37 -8.94 -9.39
N PRO A 233 -7.03 -8.37 -10.40
CA PRO A 233 -6.48 -7.30 -11.22
C PRO A 233 -6.27 -6.04 -10.37
N LEU A 234 -5.28 -5.25 -10.76
CA LEU A 234 -5.06 -3.93 -10.17
C LEU A 234 -6.28 -3.02 -10.40
N LEU A 235 -6.83 -2.51 -9.31
CA LEU A 235 -7.99 -1.63 -9.29
C LEU A 235 -7.77 -0.39 -10.15
N GLN A 236 -6.63 0.27 -9.98
CA GLN A 236 -6.25 1.47 -10.72
C GLN A 236 -6.09 1.21 -12.23
N ALA A 237 -5.55 0.04 -12.62
CA ALA A 237 -5.46 -0.35 -14.03
C ALA A 237 -6.86 -0.51 -14.64
N GLY A 238 -7.76 -1.21 -13.96
CA GLY A 238 -9.14 -1.40 -14.43
C GLY A 238 -9.94 -0.09 -14.49
N ILE A 239 -9.78 0.80 -13.50
CA ILE A 239 -10.39 2.14 -13.52
C ILE A 239 -9.89 2.93 -14.73
N GLY A 240 -8.58 3.01 -14.94
CA GLY A 240 -8.00 3.72 -16.09
C GLY A 240 -8.47 3.16 -17.43
N LEU A 241 -8.49 1.83 -17.56
CA LEU A 241 -9.02 1.15 -18.76
C LEU A 241 -10.48 1.51 -19.01
N ALA A 242 -11.33 1.43 -17.99
CA ALA A 242 -12.75 1.72 -18.10
C ALA A 242 -13.01 3.20 -18.43
N GLN A 243 -12.25 4.14 -17.86
CA GLN A 243 -12.35 5.56 -18.19
C GLN A 243 -12.05 5.81 -19.67
N ILE A 244 -10.94 5.28 -20.18
CA ILE A 244 -10.56 5.43 -21.60
C ILE A 244 -11.62 4.78 -22.50
N GLN A 245 -12.15 3.62 -22.12
CA GLN A 245 -13.24 2.96 -22.86
C GLN A 245 -14.50 3.82 -22.91
N MET A 246 -14.93 4.40 -21.78
CA MET A 246 -16.07 5.31 -21.73
C MET A 246 -15.87 6.55 -22.61
N GLU A 247 -14.68 7.16 -22.57
CA GLU A 247 -14.32 8.30 -23.42
C GLU A 247 -14.33 7.96 -24.91
N ARG A 248 -13.96 6.73 -25.26
CA ARG A 248 -14.03 6.19 -26.63
C ARG A 248 -15.43 5.70 -27.02
N GLY A 249 -16.45 5.89 -26.18
CA GLY A 249 -17.82 5.43 -26.43
C GLY A 249 -18.02 3.91 -26.28
N GLN A 250 -17.03 3.19 -25.74
CA GLN A 250 -17.04 1.73 -25.54
C GLN A 250 -17.68 1.37 -24.19
N VAL A 251 -18.87 1.90 -23.93
CA VAL A 251 -19.55 1.82 -22.61
C VAL A 251 -19.77 0.38 -22.14
N LEU A 252 -20.10 -0.54 -23.04
CA LEU A 252 -20.31 -1.96 -22.70
C LEU A 252 -19.03 -2.65 -22.22
N GLU A 253 -17.86 -2.31 -22.78
CA GLU A 253 -16.58 -2.86 -22.32
C GLU A 253 -16.21 -2.27 -20.95
N ALA A 254 -16.43 -0.97 -20.76
CA ALA A 254 -16.22 -0.32 -19.47
C ALA A 254 -17.12 -0.94 -18.37
N LEU A 255 -18.38 -1.24 -18.69
CA LEU A 255 -19.29 -1.94 -17.77
C LEU A 255 -18.74 -3.30 -17.36
N LYS A 256 -18.14 -4.08 -18.28
CA LYS A 256 -17.56 -5.39 -17.92
C LYS A 256 -16.40 -5.23 -16.94
N VAL A 257 -15.48 -4.30 -17.22
CA VAL A 257 -14.31 -4.02 -16.37
C VAL A 257 -14.75 -3.55 -14.99
N LEU A 258 -15.63 -2.55 -14.91
CA LEU A 258 -16.09 -1.96 -13.66
C LEU A 258 -16.94 -2.94 -12.84
N THR A 259 -17.78 -3.75 -13.48
CA THR A 259 -18.54 -4.81 -12.80
C THR A 259 -17.62 -5.88 -12.23
N HIS A 260 -16.56 -6.25 -12.96
CA HIS A 260 -15.57 -7.21 -12.50
C HIS A 260 -14.84 -6.70 -11.24
N LEU A 261 -14.36 -5.46 -11.28
CA LEU A 261 -13.75 -4.78 -10.14
C LEU A 261 -14.72 -4.71 -8.94
N ASP A 262 -15.97 -4.31 -9.16
CA ASP A 262 -16.96 -4.17 -8.08
C ASP A 262 -17.21 -5.50 -7.38
N ASN A 263 -17.35 -6.58 -8.16
CA ASN A 263 -17.56 -7.92 -7.62
C ASN A 263 -16.36 -8.41 -6.82
N GLN A 264 -15.13 -8.15 -7.30
CA GLN A 264 -13.92 -8.58 -6.61
C GLN A 264 -13.73 -7.86 -5.28
N VAL A 265 -13.83 -6.53 -5.27
CA VAL A 265 -13.68 -5.76 -4.05
C VAL A 265 -14.83 -6.06 -3.08
N SER A 266 -16.07 -6.18 -3.57
CA SER A 266 -17.21 -6.58 -2.74
C SER A 266 -17.06 -7.98 -2.13
N ALA A 267 -16.34 -8.90 -2.79
CA ALA A 267 -16.07 -10.23 -2.25
C ALA A 267 -15.04 -10.23 -1.11
N LEU A 268 -14.22 -9.18 -0.99
CA LEU A 268 -13.29 -8.99 0.14
C LEU A 268 -14.03 -8.52 1.40
N MET A 269 -15.13 -7.79 1.22
CA MET A 269 -15.93 -7.27 2.33
C MET A 269 -16.72 -8.39 3.02
N PRO A 270 -16.89 -8.35 4.36
CA PRO A 270 -17.82 -9.23 5.05
C PRO A 270 -19.22 -9.14 4.43
N LYS A 271 -19.90 -10.29 4.27
CA LYS A 271 -21.20 -10.40 3.57
C LYS A 271 -22.31 -9.47 4.09
N ASN A 272 -22.18 -8.95 5.30
CA ASN A 272 -23.12 -8.05 5.95
C ASN A 272 -22.49 -6.72 6.38
N PHE A 273 -21.37 -6.32 5.77
CA PHE A 273 -20.73 -5.05 6.05
C PHE A 273 -21.72 -3.91 5.75
N LYS A 274 -22.19 -3.28 6.83
CA LYS A 274 -23.12 -2.14 6.82
C LYS A 274 -22.44 -0.84 7.19
N GLY A 275 -21.16 -0.92 7.56
CA GLY A 275 -20.31 0.20 7.89
C GLY A 275 -19.95 1.08 6.69
N GLU A 276 -19.07 2.03 6.98
CA GLU A 276 -18.55 3.00 6.03
C GLU A 276 -17.10 2.71 5.67
N LEU A 277 -16.69 3.14 4.49
CA LEU A 277 -15.29 3.11 4.11
C LEU A 277 -14.57 4.30 4.73
N HIS A 278 -13.44 4.04 5.37
CA HIS A 278 -12.64 5.11 5.97
C HIS A 278 -12.05 6.02 4.88
N TYR A 279 -12.43 7.30 4.91
CA TYR A 279 -12.12 8.29 3.86
C TYR A 279 -10.63 8.63 3.73
N LEU A 280 -9.85 8.48 4.82
CA LEU A 280 -8.42 8.77 4.82
C LEU A 280 -7.59 7.69 4.12
N VAL A 281 -8.20 6.56 3.76
CA VAL A 281 -7.53 5.45 3.09
C VAL A 281 -7.62 5.64 1.58
N PRO A 282 -6.51 5.92 0.87
CA PRO A 282 -6.53 6.17 -0.56
C PRO A 282 -7.17 5.04 -1.38
N GLU A 283 -6.97 3.79 -0.96
CA GLU A 283 -7.50 2.59 -1.59
C GLU A 283 -9.03 2.56 -1.60
N ASN A 284 -9.65 3.03 -0.51
CA ASN A 284 -11.10 3.17 -0.43
C ASN A 284 -11.61 4.20 -1.45
N ASN A 285 -10.88 5.31 -1.63
CA ASN A 285 -11.24 6.35 -2.60
C ASN A 285 -11.17 5.84 -4.04
N TRP A 286 -10.17 5.00 -4.37
CA TRP A 286 -10.10 4.33 -5.67
C TRP A 286 -11.30 3.41 -5.91
N TYR A 287 -11.73 2.66 -4.89
CA TYR A 287 -12.89 1.79 -5.04
C TYR A 287 -14.20 2.58 -5.19
N LEU A 288 -14.37 3.65 -4.41
CA LEU A 288 -15.52 4.56 -4.55
C LEU A 288 -15.55 5.22 -5.94
N LEU A 289 -14.38 5.58 -6.50
CA LEU A 289 -14.27 6.06 -7.88
C LEU A 289 -14.70 4.99 -8.89
N ALA A 290 -14.25 3.74 -8.75
CA ALA A 290 -14.67 2.64 -9.62
C ALA A 290 -16.20 2.48 -9.61
N ARG A 291 -16.82 2.53 -8.43
CA ARG A 291 -18.28 2.44 -8.30
C ARG A 291 -18.99 3.67 -8.87
N TYR A 292 -18.43 4.86 -8.71
CA TYR A 292 -18.97 6.08 -9.34
C TYR A 292 -18.93 5.97 -10.87
N LEU A 293 -17.83 5.49 -11.44
CA LEU A 293 -17.72 5.22 -12.88
C LEU A 293 -18.72 4.14 -13.33
N LEU A 294 -18.93 3.10 -12.52
CA LEU A 294 -19.92 2.06 -12.80
C LEU A 294 -21.35 2.65 -12.89
N MET A 295 -21.70 3.52 -11.96
CA MET A 295 -22.97 4.27 -12.00
C MET A 295 -23.08 5.09 -13.29
N LYS A 296 -22.03 5.84 -13.66
CA LYS A 296 -22.03 6.63 -14.89
C LYS A 296 -22.12 5.78 -16.15
N ALA A 297 -21.45 4.63 -16.18
CA ALA A 297 -21.52 3.71 -17.31
C ALA A 297 -22.93 3.13 -17.47
N TYR A 298 -23.61 2.78 -16.38
CA TYR A 298 -25.02 2.39 -16.43
C TYR A 298 -25.93 3.51 -16.95
N LEU A 299 -25.69 4.76 -16.52
CA LEU A 299 -26.43 5.92 -17.05
C LEU A 299 -26.22 6.10 -18.56
N GLN A 300 -24.97 6.02 -19.03
CA GLN A 300 -24.65 6.11 -20.45
C GLN A 300 -25.28 4.97 -21.26
N ASN A 301 -25.46 3.80 -20.65
CA ASN A 301 -26.16 2.65 -21.22
C ASN A 301 -27.69 2.68 -21.00
N ALA A 302 -28.24 3.78 -20.49
CA ALA A 302 -29.66 3.95 -20.17
C ALA A 302 -30.26 2.92 -19.17
N ASP A 303 -29.42 2.25 -18.36
CA ASP A 303 -29.84 1.35 -17.29
C ASP A 303 -29.94 2.11 -15.96
N ILE A 304 -30.98 2.95 -15.85
CA ILE A 304 -31.24 3.77 -14.67
C ILE A 304 -31.49 2.90 -13.41
N PRO A 305 -32.20 1.75 -13.46
CA PRO A 305 -32.30 0.80 -12.35
C PRO A 305 -30.96 0.37 -11.75
N ALA A 306 -30.01 -0.05 -12.58
CA ALA A 306 -28.69 -0.44 -12.12
C ALA A 306 -27.90 0.75 -11.55
N ALA A 307 -27.97 1.92 -12.19
CA ALA A 307 -27.32 3.13 -11.69
C ALA A 307 -27.81 3.52 -10.28
N VAL A 308 -29.13 3.48 -10.03
CA VAL A 308 -29.70 3.73 -8.69
C VAL A 308 -29.20 2.72 -7.66
N LYS A 309 -29.11 1.43 -8.02
CA LYS A 309 -28.61 0.39 -7.11
C LYS A 309 -27.16 0.67 -6.69
N VAL A 310 -26.31 1.03 -7.65
CA VAL A 310 -24.90 1.38 -7.37
C VAL A 310 -24.82 2.64 -6.49
N CYS A 311 -25.55 3.69 -6.85
CA CYS A 311 -25.56 4.97 -6.14
C CYS A 311 -26.02 4.83 -4.68
N ARG A 312 -27.09 4.07 -4.42
CA ARG A 312 -27.56 3.78 -3.05
C ARG A 312 -26.49 3.13 -2.20
N ARG A 313 -25.75 2.16 -2.76
CA ARG A 313 -24.66 1.49 -2.05
C ARG A 313 -23.47 2.44 -1.86
N ASN A 314 -23.18 3.34 -2.80
CA ASN A 314 -22.15 4.36 -2.60
C ASN A 314 -22.49 5.29 -1.43
N VAL A 315 -23.72 5.80 -1.34
CA VAL A 315 -24.17 6.65 -0.21
C VAL A 315 -24.10 5.91 1.13
N GLN A 316 -24.23 4.58 1.13
CA GLN A 316 -24.05 3.79 2.34
C GLN A 316 -22.57 3.66 2.73
N LEU A 317 -21.69 3.41 1.75
CA LEU A 317 -20.26 3.22 1.96
C LEU A 317 -19.51 4.54 2.19
N ASP A 318 -20.05 5.65 1.73
CA ASP A 318 -19.47 6.99 1.81
C ASP A 318 -20.58 7.99 2.18
N LYS A 319 -20.76 8.23 3.49
CA LYS A 319 -21.75 9.19 3.98
C LYS A 319 -21.34 10.64 3.75
N ARG A 320 -20.04 10.92 3.59
CA ARG A 320 -19.52 12.26 3.29
C ARG A 320 -19.76 12.66 1.84
N SER A 321 -19.97 11.66 0.98
CA SER A 321 -20.29 11.82 -0.42
C SER A 321 -19.18 12.54 -1.20
N ASP A 322 -17.94 12.07 -1.06
CA ASP A 322 -16.76 12.62 -1.74
C ASP A 322 -16.91 12.61 -3.28
N PHE A 323 -17.70 11.68 -3.82
CA PHE A 323 -18.05 11.60 -5.24
C PHE A 323 -19.47 12.08 -5.56
N TRP A 324 -20.04 12.94 -4.71
CA TRP A 324 -21.36 13.57 -4.92
C TRP A 324 -22.52 12.58 -5.02
N ASN A 325 -22.34 11.34 -4.55
CA ASN A 325 -23.34 10.28 -4.59
C ASN A 325 -24.67 10.70 -3.91
N ALA A 326 -24.59 11.52 -2.86
CA ALA A 326 -25.75 12.09 -2.19
C ALA A 326 -26.56 13.05 -3.09
N ALA A 327 -25.90 13.78 -4.00
CA ALA A 327 -26.57 14.65 -4.97
C ALA A 327 -27.12 13.85 -6.18
N TRP A 328 -26.41 12.79 -6.62
CA TRP A 328 -26.84 11.94 -7.72
C TRP A 328 -28.09 11.11 -7.40
N LEU A 329 -28.22 10.59 -6.18
CA LEU A 329 -29.30 9.67 -5.84
C LEU A 329 -30.71 10.26 -6.06
N PRO A 330 -31.05 11.48 -5.58
CA PRO A 330 -32.34 12.09 -5.87
C PRO A 330 -32.64 12.22 -7.37
N MET A 331 -31.65 12.68 -8.15
CA MET A 331 -31.82 12.88 -9.59
C MET A 331 -32.08 11.55 -10.29
N LEU A 332 -31.34 10.50 -9.95
CA LEU A 332 -31.56 9.17 -10.50
C LEU A 332 -32.95 8.60 -10.15
N LEU A 333 -33.44 8.87 -8.94
CA LEU A 333 -34.79 8.47 -8.52
C LEU A 333 -35.88 9.24 -9.28
N LEU A 334 -35.66 10.52 -9.58
CA LEU A 334 -36.55 11.30 -10.46
C LEU A 334 -36.55 10.75 -11.88
N MET A 335 -35.39 10.39 -12.42
CA MET A 335 -35.27 9.75 -13.74
C MET A 335 -36.01 8.40 -13.81
N GLN A 336 -36.17 7.71 -12.68
CA GLN A 336 -37.02 6.51 -12.56
C GLN A 336 -38.53 6.80 -12.38
N GLY A 337 -38.93 8.07 -12.29
CA GLY A 337 -40.30 8.47 -12.00
C GLY A 337 -40.69 8.35 -10.52
N ASN A 338 -39.72 8.21 -9.61
CA ASN A 338 -39.98 8.03 -8.17
C ASN A 338 -39.74 9.34 -7.38
N ALA A 339 -40.62 10.32 -7.59
CA ALA A 339 -40.52 11.65 -6.97
C ALA A 339 -40.55 11.62 -5.44
N ASN A 340 -41.37 10.75 -4.84
CA ASN A 340 -41.44 10.63 -3.38
C ASN A 340 -40.12 10.14 -2.77
N ALA A 341 -39.49 9.13 -3.38
CA ALA A 341 -38.20 8.64 -2.91
C ALA A 341 -37.09 9.67 -3.14
N ALA A 342 -37.13 10.42 -4.24
CA ALA A 342 -36.19 11.50 -4.49
C ALA A 342 -36.27 12.60 -3.41
N MET A 343 -37.49 13.04 -3.07
CA MET A 343 -37.70 14.03 -2.01
C MET A 343 -37.21 13.54 -0.64
N LEU A 344 -37.42 12.27 -0.31
CA LEU A 344 -36.91 11.68 0.93
C LEU A 344 -35.38 11.65 0.96
N ALA A 345 -34.74 11.31 -0.16
CA ALA A 345 -33.28 11.32 -0.29
C ALA A 345 -32.71 12.74 -0.14
N ILE A 346 -33.33 13.75 -0.73
CA ILE A 346 -32.94 15.17 -0.58
C ILE A 346 -32.95 15.57 0.89
N ARG A 347 -34.06 15.29 1.61
CA ARG A 347 -34.17 15.65 3.04
C ARG A 347 -33.06 15.02 3.88
N LYS A 348 -32.81 13.72 3.68
CA LYS A 348 -31.77 12.98 4.39
C LYS A 348 -30.36 13.54 4.12
N ASN A 349 -30.13 14.08 2.93
CA ASN A 349 -28.82 14.59 2.53
C ASN A 349 -28.60 16.08 2.90
N ILE A 350 -29.67 16.82 3.21
CA ILE A 350 -29.60 18.19 3.76
C ILE A 350 -29.21 18.17 5.25
N ASP A 351 -29.56 17.10 5.98
CA ASP A 351 -29.20 16.92 7.39
C ASP A 351 -27.73 16.48 7.61
N LEU A 352 -27.08 15.98 6.56
CA LEU A 352 -25.62 15.81 6.53
C LEU A 352 -25.06 17.15 6.08
N ASP A 353 -24.18 17.78 6.87
CA ASP A 353 -23.61 19.12 6.65
C ASP A 353 -22.79 19.22 5.34
N ALA A 354 -23.46 19.07 4.19
CA ALA A 354 -22.96 19.28 2.85
C ALA A 354 -23.09 20.77 2.52
N CYS A 355 -22.56 21.63 3.39
CA CYS A 355 -22.65 23.09 3.29
C CYS A 355 -21.93 23.70 2.08
N ASN A 356 -21.38 22.89 1.16
CA ASN A 356 -20.86 23.37 -0.14
C ASN A 356 -21.58 22.78 -1.37
N ALA A 357 -22.51 21.82 -1.20
CA ALA A 357 -23.14 21.12 -2.32
C ALA A 357 -24.52 21.65 -2.69
N ALA A 358 -25.30 22.10 -1.71
CA ALA A 358 -26.67 22.54 -1.92
C ALA A 358 -26.75 23.89 -2.67
N GLU A 359 -25.79 24.80 -2.47
CA GLU A 359 -25.83 26.15 -3.06
C GLU A 359 -25.63 26.18 -4.58
N TYR A 360 -24.86 25.24 -5.14
CA TYR A 360 -24.57 25.22 -6.58
C TYR A 360 -25.65 24.57 -7.44
N HIS A 361 -26.48 23.68 -6.87
CA HIS A 361 -27.37 22.83 -7.68
C HIS A 361 -28.85 22.81 -7.27
N LEU A 362 -29.24 23.45 -6.17
CA LEU A 362 -30.67 23.72 -5.89
C LEU A 362 -31.40 24.32 -7.11
N PRO A 363 -30.81 25.26 -7.88
CA PRO A 363 -31.47 25.83 -9.06
C PRO A 363 -31.75 24.81 -10.17
N TYR A 364 -30.89 23.80 -10.36
CA TYR A 364 -31.08 22.77 -11.40
C TYR A 364 -32.09 21.70 -10.98
N ILE A 365 -32.14 21.36 -9.69
CA ILE A 365 -33.14 20.42 -9.14
C ILE A 365 -34.52 21.08 -9.14
N VAL A 366 -34.62 22.38 -8.84
CA VAL A 366 -35.88 23.14 -8.92
C VAL A 366 -36.33 23.36 -10.37
N ALA A 367 -35.42 23.45 -11.34
CA ALA A 367 -35.76 23.58 -12.76
C ALA A 367 -36.18 22.26 -13.43
N ALA A 368 -35.91 21.11 -12.80
CA ALA A 368 -36.27 19.78 -13.29
C ALA A 368 -37.59 19.23 -12.68
N LEU A 369 -38.11 19.89 -11.64
CA LEU A 369 -39.48 19.74 -11.13
C LEU A 369 -40.42 20.67 -11.87
#